data_AF-A0A4Q2Y3S8-F1
#
_entry.id   AF-A0A4Q2Y3S8-F1
#
_cell.length_a   1.000
_cell.length_b   1.000
_cell.length_c   1.000
_cell.angle_alpha   90.00
_cell.angle_beta   90.00
_cell.angle_gamma   90.00
#
_symmetry.space_group_name_H-M   'P 1'
#
loop_
_entity.id
_entity.type
_entity.pdbx_description
1 polymer ?
#
loop_
_entity_poly.entity_id
_entity_poly.type
_entity_poly.pdbx_seq_one_letter_code
_entity_poly.pdbx_strand_id
1 'polypeptide(L)'
;MPYLKKLGISHVYLSPCLQAVPGSTHGYDVTDPQRISEDIGGEEGWEIFSEAVRGQGLGVLMDIVPNHMAVSTDNAWWEDVLANGPYSRFAGFFDIFDNPRHGA
;
A
#
# COMPACT_ATOMS: atom_id res chain seq x y z
N MET A 1 20.17 6.37 -9.21
CA MET A 1 20.99 5.64 -8.22
C MET A 1 22.40 6.20 -8.00
N PRO A 2 23.21 6.55 -9.03
CA PRO A 2 24.60 7.01 -8.81
C PRO A 2 24.74 8.21 -7.86
N TYR A 3 23.80 9.16 -7.93
CA TYR A 3 23.74 10.29 -7.00
C TYR A 3 23.61 9.85 -5.53
N LEU A 4 22.68 8.95 -5.22
CA LEU A 4 22.42 8.49 -3.86
C LEU A 4 23.63 7.73 -3.29
N LYS A 5 24.29 6.91 -4.11
CA LYS A 5 25.53 6.25 -3.71
C LYS A 5 26.64 7.25 -3.39
N LYS A 6 26.80 8.28 -4.23
CA LYS A 6 27.80 9.35 -4.01
C LYS A 6 27.48 10.18 -2.77
N LEU A 7 26.21 10.39 -2.46
CA LEU A 7 25.76 11.07 -1.24
C LEU A 7 26.18 10.30 0.02
N GLY A 8 26.42 8.99 -0.08
CA GLY A 8 26.95 8.16 1.00
C GLY A 8 25.89 7.52 1.91
N ILE A 9 24.62 7.52 1.49
CA ILE A 9 23.56 6.84 2.24
C ILE A 9 23.71 5.32 2.14
N SER A 10 23.20 4.60 3.14
CA SER A 10 23.18 3.12 3.15
C SER A 10 21.86 2.54 2.65
N HIS A 11 20.75 3.25 2.85
CA HIS A 11 19.41 2.80 2.50
C HIS A 11 18.62 3.92 1.83
N VAL A 12 17.70 3.53 0.95
CA VAL A 12 16.62 4.40 0.48
C VAL A 12 15.37 4.09 1.30
N TYR A 13 14.72 5.13 1.81
CA TYR A 13 13.43 5.03 2.49
C TYR A 13 12.33 5.44 1.52
N LEU A 14 11.39 4.53 1.29
CA LEU A 14 10.28 4.70 0.36
C LEU A 14 8.98 4.92 1.13
N SER A 15 8.15 5.83 0.61
CA SER A 15 6.72 5.88 0.92
C SER A 15 6.05 4.53 0.60
N PRO A 16 4.80 4.30 1.07
CA PRO A 16 4.08 3.07 0.73
C PRO A 16 4.00 2.83 -0.78
N CYS A 17 4.25 1.58 -1.19
CA CYS A 17 4.28 1.18 -2.60
C CYS A 17 3.17 0.19 -3.00
N LEU A 18 2.30 -0.19 -2.07
CA LEU A 18 1.15 -1.04 -2.37
C LEU A 18 0.09 -0.25 -3.14
N GLN A 19 -0.76 -0.95 -3.91
CA GLN A 19 -1.79 -0.31 -4.71
C GLN A 19 -2.68 0.58 -3.85
N ALA A 20 -2.74 1.86 -4.22
CA ALA A 20 -3.55 2.89 -3.59
C ALA A 20 -4.66 3.37 -4.53
N VAL A 21 -5.48 4.32 -4.07
CA VAL A 21 -6.46 5.01 -4.91
C VAL A 21 -5.75 5.60 -6.14
N PRO A 22 -6.30 5.44 -7.37
CA PRO A 22 -5.69 5.97 -8.58
C PRO A 22 -5.35 7.46 -8.46
N GLY A 23 -4.11 7.81 -8.80
CA GLY A 23 -3.61 9.18 -8.70
C GLY A 23 -3.26 9.64 -7.28
N SER A 24 -3.26 8.75 -6.29
CA SER A 24 -2.71 9.05 -4.96
C SER A 24 -1.26 9.52 -5.07
N THR A 25 -0.95 10.59 -4.34
CA THR A 25 0.40 11.18 -4.32
C THR A 25 1.22 10.75 -3.10
N HIS A 26 0.62 9.94 -2.21
CA HIS A 26 1.23 9.55 -0.93
C HIS A 26 1.16 8.05 -0.62
N GLY A 27 0.20 7.30 -1.17
CA GLY A 27 0.14 5.82 -1.06
C GLY A 27 -0.42 5.26 0.26
N TYR A 28 -0.93 6.11 1.16
CA TYR A 28 -1.47 5.68 2.47
C TYR A 28 -2.92 5.19 2.39
N ASP A 29 -3.60 5.53 1.31
CA ASP A 29 -4.96 5.16 0.96
C ASP A 29 -4.96 3.85 0.14
N VAL A 30 -4.46 2.77 0.75
CA VAL A 30 -4.31 1.45 0.11
C VAL A 30 -5.65 0.86 -0.29
N THR A 31 -5.77 0.39 -1.53
CA THR A 31 -6.95 -0.28 -2.10
C THR A 31 -6.73 -1.78 -2.29
N ASP A 32 -5.47 -2.21 -2.48
CA ASP A 32 -5.11 -3.62 -2.54
C ASP A 32 -3.72 -3.86 -1.91
N PRO A 33 -3.64 -4.51 -0.73
CA PRO A 33 -2.40 -4.72 -0.03
C PRO A 33 -1.56 -5.88 -0.61
N GLN A 34 -2.04 -6.56 -1.66
CA GLN A 34 -1.38 -7.74 -2.24
C GLN A 34 -0.55 -7.44 -3.49
N ARG A 35 -0.52 -6.18 -3.95
CA ARG A 35 0.14 -5.80 -5.20
C ARG A 35 0.92 -4.50 -5.04
N ILE A 36 2.07 -4.42 -5.69
CA ILE A 36 2.74 -3.14 -5.92
C ILE A 36 1.87 -2.27 -6.84
N SER A 37 1.83 -0.97 -6.54
CA SER A 37 1.01 0.00 -7.27
C SER A 37 1.44 0.12 -8.73
N GLU A 38 0.50 -0.10 -9.65
CA GLU A 38 0.70 0.06 -11.10
C GLU A 38 1.03 1.52 -11.47
N ASP A 39 0.51 2.49 -10.70
CA ASP A 39 0.72 3.93 -10.93
C ASP A 39 2.18 4.36 -10.76
N ILE A 40 2.99 3.57 -10.03
CA ILE A 40 4.42 3.83 -9.79
C ILE A 40 5.34 2.79 -10.45
N GLY A 41 4.80 1.99 -11.39
CA GLY A 41 5.56 1.05 -12.21
C GLY A 41 5.32 -0.43 -11.90
N GLY A 42 4.45 -0.77 -10.95
CA GLY A 42 4.06 -2.15 -10.67
C GLY A 42 5.20 -3.05 -10.24
N GLU A 43 4.96 -4.37 -10.30
CA GLU A 43 5.95 -5.39 -9.93
C GLU A 43 7.22 -5.32 -10.79
N GLU A 44 7.10 -5.08 -12.10
CA GLU A 44 8.25 -4.93 -13.00
C GLU A 44 9.13 -3.73 -12.59
N GLY A 45 8.50 -2.58 -12.32
CA GLY A 45 9.20 -1.40 -11.84
C GLY A 45 9.89 -1.64 -10.50
N TRP A 46 9.26 -2.39 -9.59
CA TRP A 46 9.84 -2.79 -8.32
C TRP A 46 11.06 -3.69 -8.49
N GLU A 47 11.01 -4.67 -9.39
CA GLU A 47 12.15 -5.55 -9.71
C GLU A 47 13.34 -4.73 -10.23
N ILE A 48 13.11 -3.89 -11.25
CA ILE A 48 14.16 -3.02 -11.84
C ILE A 48 14.77 -2.11 -10.76
N PHE A 49 13.92 -1.49 -9.94
CA PHE A 49 14.36 -0.62 -8.85
C PHE A 49 15.20 -1.40 -7.83
N SER A 50 14.70 -2.54 -7.36
CA SER A 50 15.34 -3.36 -6.34
C SER A 50 16.70 -3.87 -6.81
N GLU A 51 16.81 -4.28 -8.08
CA GLU A 51 18.08 -4.67 -8.69
C GLU A 51 19.05 -3.51 -8.79
N ALA A 52 18.60 -2.32 -9.21
CA ALA A 52 19.44 -1.13 -9.31
C ALA A 52 19.97 -0.68 -7.93
N VAL A 53 19.14 -0.75 -6.88
CA VAL A 53 19.52 -0.44 -5.50
C VAL A 53 20.55 -1.44 -4.98
N ARG A 54 20.27 -2.75 -5.13
CA ARG A 54 21.18 -3.83 -4.73
C ARG A 54 22.52 -3.77 -5.47
N GLY A 55 22.49 -3.46 -6.77
CA GLY A 55 23.69 -3.30 -7.60
C GLY A 55 24.62 -2.18 -7.14
N GLN A 56 24.12 -1.21 -6.36
CA GLN A 56 24.93 -0.15 -5.74
C GLN A 56 25.32 -0.47 -4.29
N GLY A 57 24.99 -1.66 -3.78
CA GLY A 57 25.18 -2.05 -2.38
C GLY A 57 24.40 -1.16 -1.42
N LEU A 58 23.20 -0.72 -1.83
CA LEU A 58 22.25 0.01 -0.99
C LEU A 58 21.14 -0.95 -0.54
N GLY A 59 20.52 -0.66 0.61
CA GLY A 59 19.31 -1.35 1.07
C GLY A 59 18.03 -0.55 0.82
N VAL A 60 16.87 -1.18 1.01
CA VAL A 60 15.55 -0.55 0.93
C VAL A 60 14.86 -0.65 2.28
N LEU A 61 14.30 0.47 2.75
CA LEU A 61 13.30 0.51 3.81
C LEU A 61 11.99 0.94 3.16
N MET A 62 10.94 0.14 3.30
CA MET A 62 9.63 0.41 2.71
C MET A 62 8.62 0.68 3.83
N ASP A 63 7.93 1.80 3.73
CA ASP A 63 6.79 2.10 4.60
C ASP A 63 5.62 1.16 4.31
N ILE A 64 4.88 0.77 5.35
CA ILE A 64 3.71 -0.11 5.24
C ILE A 64 2.55 0.44 6.06
N VAL A 65 1.32 0.23 5.58
CA VAL A 65 0.10 0.78 6.17
C VAL A 65 -0.84 -0.34 6.62
N PRO A 66 -0.55 -1.03 7.74
CA PRO A 66 -1.32 -2.21 8.15
C PRO A 66 -2.64 -1.86 8.85
N ASN A 67 -2.80 -0.63 9.32
CA ASN A 67 -3.92 -0.25 10.17
C ASN A 67 -5.22 -0.04 9.40
N HIS A 68 -5.15 0.50 8.18
CA HIS A 68 -6.33 0.94 7.44
C HIS A 68 -6.17 0.75 5.94
N MET A 69 -7.30 0.76 5.25
CA MET A 69 -7.42 0.76 3.79
C MET A 69 -8.39 1.88 3.37
N ALA A 70 -8.33 2.30 2.12
CA ALA A 70 -9.18 3.34 1.57
C ALA A 70 -10.64 2.92 1.45
N VAL A 71 -11.55 3.83 1.77
CA VAL A 71 -12.96 3.78 1.38
C VAL A 71 -13.06 4.34 -0.05
N SER A 72 -12.89 3.46 -1.04
CA SER A 72 -12.96 3.79 -2.48
C SER A 72 -13.66 2.67 -3.24
N THR A 73 -14.28 3.00 -4.38
CA THR A 73 -14.80 2.01 -5.35
C THR A 73 -13.69 1.15 -5.96
N ASP A 74 -12.43 1.55 -5.84
CA ASP A 74 -11.27 0.76 -6.26
C ASP A 74 -10.87 -0.31 -5.22
N ASN A 75 -11.40 -0.24 -4.00
CA ASN A 75 -11.15 -1.23 -2.96
C ASN A 75 -12.19 -2.36 -3.07
N ALA A 76 -11.82 -3.43 -3.77
CA ALA A 76 -12.71 -4.58 -3.99
C ALA A 76 -13.16 -5.27 -2.69
N TRP A 77 -12.37 -5.20 -1.61
CA TRP A 77 -12.78 -5.76 -0.33
C TRP A 77 -13.88 -4.93 0.31
N TRP A 78 -13.75 -3.60 0.25
CA TRP A 78 -14.75 -2.68 0.77
C TRP A 78 -16.05 -2.72 -0.06
N GLU A 79 -15.96 -2.76 -1.39
CA GLU A 79 -17.12 -2.90 -2.27
C GLU A 79 -17.92 -4.19 -2.00
N ASP A 80 -17.23 -5.31 -1.75
CA ASP A 80 -17.89 -6.58 -1.41
C ASP A 80 -18.61 -6.51 -0.04
N VAL A 81 -18.05 -5.78 0.93
CA VAL A 81 -18.69 -5.49 2.22
C VAL A 81 -19.92 -4.59 2.02
N LEU A 82 -19.83 -3.54 1.21
CA LEU A 82 -20.99 -2.69 0.92
C LEU A 82 -22.13 -3.45 0.24
N ALA A 83 -21.80 -4.39 -0.65
CA ALA A 83 -22.79 -5.18 -1.39
C ALA A 83 -23.43 -6.29 -0.53
N ASN A 84 -22.66 -6.96 0.33
CA ASN A 84 -23.08 -8.16 1.04
C ASN A 84 -23.23 -7.99 2.56
N GLY A 85 -22.85 -6.82 3.10
CA GLY A 85 -22.86 -6.51 4.51
C GLY A 85 -22.11 -7.56 5.34
N PRO A 86 -22.69 -8.04 6.47
CA PRO A 86 -22.03 -9.00 7.36
C PRO A 86 -21.80 -10.38 6.74
N TYR A 87 -22.37 -10.66 5.56
CA TYR A 87 -22.17 -11.92 4.83
C TYR A 87 -20.98 -11.87 3.86
N SER A 88 -20.36 -10.70 3.68
CA SER A 88 -19.12 -10.56 2.91
C SER A 88 -18.01 -11.42 3.52
N ARG A 89 -17.21 -12.08 2.67
CA ARG A 89 -15.99 -12.78 3.10
C ARG A 89 -14.96 -11.84 3.73
N PHE A 90 -15.07 -10.53 3.47
CA PHE A 90 -14.18 -9.49 3.96
C PHE A 90 -14.76 -8.69 5.13
N ALA A 91 -15.97 -8.99 5.61
CA ALA A 91 -16.56 -8.24 6.72
C ALA A 91 -15.64 -8.21 7.96
N GLY A 92 -14.99 -9.34 8.29
CA GLY A 92 -14.04 -9.43 9.40
C GLY A 92 -12.66 -8.81 9.16
N PHE A 93 -12.39 -8.25 7.97
CA PHE A 93 -11.15 -7.53 7.66
C PHE A 93 -11.22 -6.05 8.07
N PHE A 94 -12.43 -5.54 8.31
CA PHE A 94 -12.66 -4.15 8.70
C PHE A 94 -13.26 -4.08 10.11
N ASP A 95 -12.88 -3.08 10.88
CA ASP A 95 -13.45 -2.81 12.20
C ASP A 95 -14.78 -2.04 12.06
N ILE A 96 -15.88 -2.78 11.95
CA ILE A 96 -17.23 -2.24 11.70
C ILE A 96 -18.11 -2.42 12.93
N PHE A 97 -18.69 -1.32 13.42
CA PHE A 97 -19.61 -1.35 14.55
C PHE A 97 -21.07 -1.43 14.09
N ASP A 98 -21.74 -2.53 14.41
CA ASP A 98 -23.16 -2.76 14.08
C ASP A 98 -24.16 -1.92 14.92
N ASN A 99 -23.66 -1.14 15.90
CA ASN A 99 -24.50 -0.38 16.83
C ASN A 99 -23.88 0.98 17.16
N PRO A 100 -24.55 2.12 16.91
CA PRO A 100 -24.00 3.46 17.12
C PRO A 100 -23.80 3.87 18.61
N ARG A 101 -23.95 2.94 19.57
CA ARG A 101 -23.92 3.23 21.01
C ARG A 101 -22.71 2.74 21.79
N HIS A 102 -21.70 2.14 21.17
CA HIS A 102 -20.45 1.82 21.86
C HIS A 102 -19.34 2.77 21.39
N GLY A 103 -19.43 4.01 21.86
CA GLY A 103 -18.28 4.89 22.04
C GLY A 103 -17.73 4.67 23.44
N ALA A 104 -16.41 4.65 23.55
CA ALA A 104 -15.65 4.65 24.80
C ALA A 104 -16.04 5.80 25.74
#